data_AF-A0A8R1IJN9-F1
#
_entry.id   AF-A0A8R1IJN9-F1
#
_cell.length_a   1.000
_cell.length_b   1.000
_cell.length_c   1.000
_cell.angle_alpha   90.00
_cell.angle_beta   90.00
_cell.angle_gamma   90.00
#
_symmetry.space_group_name_H-M   'P 1'
#
loop_
_entity.id
_entity.type
_entity.pdbx_description
1 polymer ?
#
loop_
_entity_poly.entity_id
_entity_poly.type
_entity_poly.pdbx_seq_one_letter_code
_entity_poly.pdbx_strand_id
1 'polypeptide(L)'
;MGLASTLSSEEQAHLDIMIPLGFKNVWGLFARAVYGPGKQFQTVAELKDAVWDKIQPSYLESLTKSRNNRLFQVMQKFGGPSSY
;
A
#
# COMPACT_ATOMS: atom_id res chain seq x y z
N MET A 1 -15.93 2.27 -30.09
CA MET A 1 -15.77 1.14 -29.14
C MET A 1 -14.32 1.12 -28.71
N GLY A 2 -14.05 1.40 -27.44
CA GLY A 2 -12.70 1.62 -26.92
C GLY A 2 -11.90 0.33 -26.89
N LEU A 3 -10.67 0.39 -27.38
CA LEU A 3 -9.67 -0.66 -27.25
C LEU A 3 -9.37 -0.82 -25.75
N ALA A 4 -9.91 -1.86 -25.13
CA ALA A 4 -9.40 -2.33 -23.86
C ALA A 4 -8.04 -2.95 -24.13
N SER A 5 -6.96 -2.20 -23.92
CA SER A 5 -5.60 -2.72 -23.99
C SER A 5 -5.47 -3.84 -22.95
N THR A 6 -5.40 -5.08 -23.42
CA THR A 6 -5.05 -6.23 -22.58
C THR A 6 -3.61 -6.07 -22.11
N LEU A 7 -3.41 -5.90 -20.81
CA LEU A 7 -2.09 -5.87 -20.17
C LEU A 7 -1.36 -7.20 -20.41
N SER A 8 -0.05 -7.13 -20.63
CA SER A 8 0.82 -8.32 -20.70
C SER A 8 0.77 -9.11 -19.40
N SER A 9 0.99 -10.43 -19.45
CA SER A 9 1.09 -11.28 -18.26
C SER A 9 2.12 -10.77 -17.25
N GLU A 10 3.19 -10.13 -17.72
CA GLU A 10 4.24 -9.55 -16.87
C GLU A 10 3.78 -8.24 -16.22
N GLU A 11 3.02 -7.41 -16.94
CA GLU A 11 2.40 -6.20 -16.41
C GLU A 11 1.29 -6.53 -15.39
N GLN A 12 0.51 -7.58 -15.65
CA GLN A 12 -0.50 -8.08 -14.72
C GLN A 12 0.15 -8.66 -13.46
N ALA A 13 1.20 -9.47 -13.60
CA ALA A 13 1.97 -9.98 -12.45
C ALA A 13 2.59 -8.86 -11.62
N HIS A 14 3.09 -7.80 -12.26
CA HIS A 14 3.55 -6.60 -11.56
C HIS A 14 2.43 -5.94 -10.76
N LEU A 15 1.24 -5.76 -11.34
CA LEU A 15 0.09 -5.19 -10.64
C LEU A 15 -0.39 -6.09 -9.49
N ASP A 16 -0.42 -7.40 -9.69
CA ASP A 16 -0.83 -8.40 -8.70
C ASP A 16 0.13 -8.44 -7.49
N ILE A 17 1.41 -8.11 -7.70
CA ILE A 17 2.38 -7.91 -6.61
C ILE A 17 2.25 -6.49 -6.00
N MET A 18 2.00 -5.46 -6.82
CA MET A 18 1.98 -4.06 -6.39
C MET A 18 0.77 -3.69 -5.54
N ILE A 19 -0.42 -4.17 -5.90
CA ILE A 19 -1.69 -3.80 -5.27
C ILE A 19 -1.72 -4.29 -3.81
N PRO A 20 -1.40 -5.57 -3.49
CA PRO A 20 -1.42 -6.05 -2.12
C PRO A 20 -0.36 -5.38 -1.25
N LEU A 21 0.85 -5.12 -1.76
CA LEU A 21 1.97 -4.60 -0.94
C LEU A 21 1.76 -3.14 -0.53
N GLY A 22 1.27 -2.29 -1.42
CA GLY A 22 0.95 -0.90 -1.09
C GLY A 22 -0.25 -0.81 -0.13
N PHE A 23 -1.30 -1.57 -0.40
CA PHE A 23 -2.54 -1.53 0.36
C PHE A 23 -2.36 -2.14 1.76
N LYS A 24 -1.68 -3.29 1.90
CA LYS A 24 -1.45 -3.95 3.20
C LYS A 24 -0.67 -3.06 4.17
N ASN A 25 0.31 -2.30 3.70
CA ASN A 25 1.09 -1.41 4.55
C ASN A 25 0.25 -0.26 5.13
N VAL A 26 -0.66 0.30 4.32
CA VAL A 26 -1.60 1.34 4.77
C VAL A 26 -2.61 0.75 5.77
N TRP A 27 -3.14 -0.45 5.53
CA TRP A 27 -4.02 -1.13 6.49
C TRP A 27 -3.35 -1.46 7.81
N GLY A 28 -2.08 -1.88 7.79
CA GLY A 28 -1.31 -2.11 9.01
C GLY A 28 -1.13 -0.82 9.84
N LEU A 29 -0.98 0.32 9.16
CA LEU A 29 -0.93 1.62 9.81
C LEU A 29 -2.26 1.99 10.45
N PHE A 30 -3.37 1.82 9.72
CA PHE A 30 -4.71 2.03 10.24
C PHE A 30 -4.98 1.16 11.46
N ALA A 31 -4.67 -0.13 11.38
CA ALA A 31 -4.80 -1.03 12.52
C ALA A 31 -4.00 -0.55 13.74
N ARG A 32 -2.76 -0.09 13.56
CA ARG A 32 -1.96 0.48 14.67
C ARG A 32 -2.52 1.79 15.21
N ALA A 33 -3.01 2.68 14.36
CA ALA A 33 -3.58 3.97 14.77
C ALA A 33 -4.88 3.79 15.56
N VAL A 34 -5.69 2.80 15.18
CA VAL A 34 -6.99 2.51 15.79
C VAL A 34 -6.83 1.65 17.04
N TYR A 35 -6.08 0.55 16.96
CA TYR A 35 -5.98 -0.43 18.05
C TYR A 35 -4.83 -0.17 19.01
N GLY A 36 -3.74 0.47 18.56
CA GLY A 36 -2.55 0.72 19.39
C GLY A 36 -2.81 1.52 20.67
N PRO A 37 -3.63 2.59 20.64
CA PRO A 37 -3.95 3.36 21.84
C PRO A 37 -4.98 2.69 22.78
N GLY A 38 -5.60 1.57 22.37
CA GLY A 38 -6.72 0.95 23.11
C GLY A 38 -7.97 1.83 23.20
N LYS A 39 -8.06 2.89 22.38
CA LYS A 39 -9.18 3.83 22.37
C LYS A 39 -10.32 3.28 21.49
N GLN A 40 -11.52 3.25 22.03
CA GLN A 40 -12.73 3.03 21.24
C GLN A 40 -13.27 4.37 20.74
N PHE A 41 -13.67 4.41 19.47
CA PHE A 41 -14.30 5.56 18.84
C PHE A 41 -15.81 5.35 18.85
N GLN A 42 -16.58 6.39 19.19
CA GLN A 42 -18.04 6.28 19.29
C GLN A 42 -18.71 6.47 17.94
N THR A 43 -18.03 7.13 17.00
CA THR A 43 -18.56 7.39 15.66
C THR A 43 -17.52 7.10 14.57
N VAL A 44 -18.01 6.83 13.36
CA VAL A 44 -17.16 6.64 12.18
C VAL A 44 -16.41 7.92 11.82
N ALA A 45 -16.96 9.10 12.13
CA ALA A 45 -16.31 10.38 11.89
C ALA A 45 -15.07 10.56 12.77
N GLU A 46 -15.18 10.30 14.09
CA GLU A 46 -14.03 10.36 15.00
C GLU A 46 -12.92 9.38 14.63
N LEU A 47 -13.32 8.18 14.19
CA LEU A 47 -12.38 7.18 13.69
C LEU A 47 -11.65 7.70 12.45
N LYS A 48 -12.37 8.31 11.48
CA LYS A 48 -11.79 8.87 10.26
C LYS A 48 -10.80 9.99 10.57
N ASP A 49 -11.15 10.95 11.43
CA ASP A 49 -10.28 12.07 11.77
C ASP A 49 -9.01 11.59 12.47
N ALA A 50 -9.16 10.70 13.46
CA ALA A 50 -8.02 10.15 14.21
C ALA A 50 -7.04 9.34 13.33
N VAL A 51 -7.55 8.82 12.23
CA VAL A 51 -6.80 7.99 11.29
C VAL A 51 -6.18 8.82 10.16
N TRP A 52 -6.95 9.73 9.56
CA TRP A 52 -6.54 10.49 8.38
C TRP A 52 -5.60 11.64 8.73
N ASP A 53 -5.86 12.36 9.84
CA ASP A 53 -5.02 13.49 10.26
C ASP A 53 -3.64 13.07 10.75
N LYS A 54 -3.48 11.81 11.16
CA LYS A 54 -2.20 11.27 11.61
C LYS A 54 -1.29 10.81 10.48
N ILE A 55 -1.81 10.68 9.26
CA ILE A 55 -1.00 10.26 8.11
C ILE A 55 -0.33 11.49 7.52
N GLN A 56 0.97 11.60 7.75
CA GLN A 56 1.75 12.62 7.05
C GLN A 56 1.84 12.30 5.55
N PRO A 57 1.69 13.32 4.67
CA PRO A 57 1.88 13.14 3.22
C PRO A 57 3.26 12.56 2.87
N SER A 58 4.30 12.94 3.61
CA SER A 58 5.66 12.41 3.48
C SER A 58 5.74 10.89 3.68
N TYR A 59 4.87 10.33 4.53
CA TYR A 59 4.78 8.90 4.76
C TYR A 59 4.17 8.17 3.55
N LEU A 60 3.10 8.71 2.96
CA LEU A 60 2.52 8.19 1.71
C LEU A 60 3.53 8.23 0.55
N GLU A 61 4.34 9.27 0.50
CA GLU A 61 5.43 9.38 -0.48
C GLU A 61 6.50 8.31 -0.25
N SER A 62 6.88 8.06 1.02
CA SER A 62 7.84 7.01 1.38
C SER A 62 7.33 5.60 1.05
N LEU A 63 6.02 5.35 1.21
CA LEU A 63 5.37 4.11 0.79
C LEU A 63 5.44 3.95 -0.73
N THR A 64 5.22 5.03 -1.47
CA THR A 64 5.32 5.04 -2.94
C THR A 64 6.76 4.77 -3.39
N LYS A 65 7.76 5.38 -2.73
CA LYS A 65 9.19 5.10 -2.98
C LYS A 65 9.57 3.66 -2.63
N SER A 66 9.09 3.13 -1.50
CA SER A 66 9.30 1.73 -1.10
C SER A 66 8.71 0.76 -2.12
N ARG A 67 7.52 1.06 -2.66
CA ARG A 67 6.91 0.27 -3.75
C ARG A 67 7.79 0.22 -5.00
N ASN A 68 8.31 1.37 -5.44
CA ASN A 68 9.20 1.44 -6.59
C ASN A 68 10.50 0.66 -6.35
N ASN A 69 11.08 0.75 -5.15
CA ASN A 69 12.30 0.02 -4.79
C ASN A 69 12.07 -1.51 -4.73
N ARG A 70 10.93 -1.98 -4.22
CA ARG A 70 10.58 -3.41 -4.22
C ARG A 70 10.43 -3.94 -5.64
N LEU A 71 9.76 -3.19 -6.51
CA LEU A 71 9.61 -3.54 -7.92
C LEU A 71 10.97 -3.68 -8.61
N PHE A 72 11.85 -2.71 -8.39
CA PHE A 72 13.21 -2.75 -8.92
C PHE A 72 13.99 -3.98 -8.42
N GLN A 73 13.86 -4.35 -7.14
CA GLN A 73 14.51 -5.56 -6.61
C GLN A 73 13.95 -6.86 -7.21
N VAL A 74 12.63 -6.96 -7.41
CA VAL A 74 12.01 -8.15 -8.01
C VAL A 74 12.45 -8.29 -9.47
N MET A 75 12.49 -7.18 -10.22
CA MET A 75 13.01 -7.15 -11.59
C MET A 75 14.49 -7.56 -11.65
N GLN A 76 15.34 -7.03 -10.77
CA GLN A 76 16.76 -7.42 -10.69
C GLN A 76 16.97 -8.90 -10.35
N LYS A 77 16.05 -9.49 -9.58
CA LYS A 77 16.11 -10.89 -9.17
C LYS A 77 15.32 -11.82 -10.09
N PHE A 78 14.87 -11.36 -11.27
CA PHE A 78 14.05 -12.15 -12.20
C PHE A 78 12.82 -12.81 -11.53
N GLY A 79 12.10 -12.07 -10.68
CA GLY A 79 10.95 -12.59 -9.93
C GLY A 79 11.30 -13.21 -8.57
N GLY A 80 12.58 -13.23 -8.17
CA GLY A 80 13.01 -13.74 -6.87
C GLY A 80 12.56 -12.87 -5.67
N PRO A 81 12.63 -13.41 -4.44
CA PRO A 81 12.06 -12.78 -3.25
C PRO A 81 12.72 -11.43 -2.89
N SER A 82 11.88 -10.45 -2.56
CA SER A 82 12.28 -9.14 -2.04
C SER A 82 12.45 -9.19 -0.51
N SER A 83 13.33 -8.35 0.06
CA SER A 83 13.63 -8.31 1.50
C SER A 83 12.57 -7.61 2.38
N TYR A 84 11.33 -7.51 1.89
CA TYR A 84 10.40 -6.45 2.21
C TYR A 84 8.96 -6.93 2.40
#